data_AF-A0A815R8G8-F1
#
_entry.id   AF-A0A815R8G8-F1
#
_cell.length_a   1.000
_cell.length_b   1.000
_cell.length_c   1.000
_cell.angle_alpha   90.00
_cell.angle_beta   90.00
_cell.angle_gamma   90.00
#
_symmetry.space_group_name_H-M   'P 1'
#
loop_
_entity.id
_entity.type
_entity.pdbx_description
1 polymer ?
#
loop_
_entity_poly.entity_id
_entity_poly.type
_entity_poly.pdbx_seq_one_letter_code
_entity_poly.pdbx_strand_id
1 'polypeptide(L)'
;MTSFDSYATKLSSNGACPHCHQPMKKRTTSTDGFQSTLDKLFPNAYGLEEFVFETKQTLVPKGFYPHVNTLVCVGLCRDEITSPFEEEIEDMWGQAFICGSLGGMLFCGETGFAAAHHHAPSNGFFVYYCFTHIAIDHEGNVGAVYRTRSGMNEKTTACGALAAFTNEIASKKLNLAFNEDDIEMSMLKKHIAKKTNLLADPESTPDLFKVTIAAYETITMDLERHVKHDAEKFKDRQYALFTGVQIHGPNGTDYCWVGKASLLIKGELSPLVLSANPTSQVQTGASTKSH
;
A
#
# COMPACT_ATOMS: atom_id res chain seq x y z
N MET A 1 36.09 -48.32 0.99
CA MET A 1 34.95 -47.42 1.25
C MET A 1 35.46 -46.00 1.10
N THR A 2 35.27 -45.43 -0.08
CA THR A 2 35.83 -44.14 -0.52
C THR A 2 34.70 -43.30 -1.09
N SER A 3 34.80 -41.99 -0.87
CA SER A 3 33.73 -41.01 -0.74
C SER A 3 32.97 -40.66 -2.04
N PHE A 4 31.75 -40.17 -1.81
CA PHE A 4 30.76 -39.67 -2.76
C PHE A 4 31.11 -38.30 -3.39
N ASP A 5 32.40 -37.99 -3.60
CA ASP A 5 32.87 -36.64 -3.99
C ASP A 5 33.33 -36.49 -5.45
N SER A 6 33.00 -37.41 -6.36
CA SER A 6 33.45 -37.33 -7.77
C SER A 6 32.35 -37.07 -8.81
N TYR A 7 31.16 -36.64 -8.41
CA TYR A 7 30.05 -36.34 -9.34
C TYR A 7 29.75 -34.85 -9.53
N ALA A 8 30.66 -33.97 -9.11
CA ALA A 8 30.51 -32.52 -9.22
C ALA A 8 31.70 -31.86 -9.95
N THR A 9 32.09 -32.33 -11.14
CA THR A 9 32.92 -31.53 -12.05
C THR A 9 32.92 -32.10 -13.47
N LYS A 10 31.89 -31.74 -14.26
CA LYS A 10 31.93 -31.62 -15.73
C LYS A 10 30.55 -31.15 -16.23
N LEU A 11 30.10 -29.99 -15.75
CA LEU A 11 29.09 -29.23 -16.49
C LEU A 11 29.82 -28.33 -17.47
N SER A 12 29.49 -28.51 -18.74
CA SER A 12 30.14 -27.94 -19.91
C SER A 12 30.10 -26.41 -19.89
N SER A 13 31.23 -25.82 -20.24
CA SER A 13 31.46 -24.37 -20.36
C SER A 13 30.72 -23.70 -21.54
N ASN A 14 29.75 -24.36 -22.18
CA ASN A 14 29.27 -23.95 -23.52
C ASN A 14 27.77 -23.69 -23.66
N GLY A 15 27.00 -23.47 -22.58
CA GLY A 15 25.67 -22.84 -22.64
C GLY A 15 24.64 -23.49 -23.58
N ALA A 16 24.77 -24.78 -23.89
CA ALA A 16 23.88 -25.52 -24.79
C ALA A 16 23.07 -26.56 -24.01
N CYS A 17 21.85 -26.84 -24.46
CA CYS A 17 20.93 -27.78 -23.81
C CYS A 17 21.51 -29.21 -23.85
N PRO A 18 21.62 -29.93 -22.72
CA PRO A 18 22.24 -31.25 -22.68
C PRO A 18 21.42 -32.35 -23.41
N HIS A 19 20.16 -32.08 -23.75
CA HIS A 19 19.32 -33.04 -24.48
C HIS A 19 19.41 -32.87 -26.01
N CYS A 20 19.34 -31.63 -26.51
CA CYS A 20 19.24 -31.35 -27.95
C CYS A 20 20.43 -30.58 -28.54
N HIS A 21 21.42 -30.21 -27.72
CA HIS A 21 22.66 -29.49 -28.09
C HIS A 21 22.44 -28.14 -28.80
N GLN A 22 21.19 -27.66 -28.82
CA GLN A 22 20.85 -26.32 -29.28
C GLN A 22 21.40 -25.28 -28.29
N PRO A 23 21.90 -24.13 -28.77
CA PRO A 23 22.27 -23.03 -27.89
C PRO A 23 21.06 -22.64 -27.05
N MET A 24 21.19 -22.72 -25.72
CA MET A 24 20.13 -22.20 -24.85
C MET A 24 20.09 -20.69 -25.08
N LYS A 25 18.95 -20.17 -25.51
CA LYS A 25 18.74 -18.72 -25.49
C LYS A 25 19.01 -18.28 -24.05
N LYS A 26 20.09 -17.53 -23.84
CA LYS A 26 20.30 -16.80 -22.58
C LYS A 26 19.00 -16.02 -22.39
N ARG A 27 18.23 -16.37 -21.36
CA ARG A 27 17.16 -15.52 -20.87
C ARG A 27 17.90 -14.26 -20.44
N THR A 28 17.91 -13.26 -21.29
CA THR A 28 18.26 -11.91 -20.88
C THR A 28 17.25 -11.59 -19.80
N THR A 29 17.68 -11.59 -18.54
CA THR A 29 16.94 -10.98 -17.45
C THR A 29 16.88 -9.50 -17.79
N SER A 30 15.89 -9.13 -18.60
CA SER A 30 15.38 -7.77 -18.57
C SER A 30 15.12 -7.48 -17.10
N THR A 31 15.55 -6.32 -16.62
CA THR A 31 14.96 -5.71 -15.43
C THR A 31 13.46 -6.01 -15.42
N ASP A 32 13.00 -6.67 -14.36
CA ASP A 32 11.61 -7.12 -14.22
C ASP A 32 10.69 -5.93 -14.53
N GLY A 33 9.76 -6.08 -15.49
CA GLY A 33 8.89 -4.99 -15.92
C GLY A 33 8.08 -4.44 -14.75
N PHE A 34 7.71 -5.33 -13.84
CA PHE A 34 7.16 -4.98 -12.54
C PHE A 34 8.09 -4.05 -11.74
N GLN A 35 9.33 -4.49 -11.45
CA GLN A 35 10.27 -3.71 -10.63
C GLN A 35 10.55 -2.34 -11.23
N SER A 36 10.73 -2.26 -12.55
CA SER A 36 10.97 -0.97 -13.21
C SER A 36 9.78 -0.02 -13.07
N THR A 37 8.54 -0.51 -13.11
CA THR A 37 7.34 0.31 -12.90
C THR A 37 7.18 0.67 -11.42
N LEU A 38 7.42 -0.28 -10.50
CA LEU A 38 7.37 -0.05 -9.06
C LEU A 38 8.34 1.06 -8.64
N ASP A 39 9.61 0.96 -9.01
CA ASP A 39 10.64 1.96 -8.66
C ASP A 39 10.32 3.35 -9.24
N LYS A 40 9.72 3.38 -10.43
CA LYS A 40 9.36 4.63 -11.11
C LYS A 40 8.15 5.31 -10.48
N LEU A 41 7.09 4.56 -10.17
CA LEU A 41 5.82 5.11 -9.70
C LEU A 41 5.76 5.25 -8.17
N PHE A 42 6.46 4.35 -7.47
CA PHE A 42 6.43 4.20 -6.02
C PHE A 42 7.86 4.02 -5.47
N PRO A 43 8.74 5.02 -5.65
CA PRO A 43 10.11 4.93 -5.19
C PRO A 43 10.15 4.65 -3.67
N ASN A 44 11.02 3.73 -3.26
CA ASN A 44 11.18 3.27 -1.88
C ASN A 44 9.94 2.55 -1.31
N ALA A 45 9.17 1.86 -2.16
CA ALA A 45 8.16 0.92 -1.66
C ALA A 45 8.82 -0.17 -0.80
N TYR A 46 8.19 -0.48 0.32
CA TYR A 46 8.58 -1.55 1.24
C TYR A 46 7.95 -2.86 0.80
N GLY A 47 8.56 -4.00 1.16
CA GLY A 47 7.78 -5.23 1.27
C GLY A 47 6.69 -5.06 2.34
N LEU A 48 5.52 -5.67 2.15
CA LEU A 48 4.38 -5.49 3.08
C LEU A 48 4.73 -5.87 4.53
N GLU A 49 5.31 -7.05 4.75
CA GLU A 49 5.69 -7.53 6.09
C GLU A 49 6.78 -6.64 6.71
N GLU A 50 7.79 -6.27 5.91
CA GLU A 50 8.86 -5.35 6.32
C GLU A 50 8.29 -4.01 6.78
N PHE A 51 7.32 -3.47 6.05
CA PHE A 51 6.68 -2.21 6.39
C PHE A 51 6.00 -2.26 7.77
N VAL A 52 5.17 -3.28 8.03
CA VAL A 52 4.45 -3.43 9.30
C VAL A 52 5.42 -3.68 10.46
N PHE A 53 6.48 -4.43 10.21
CA PHE A 53 7.54 -4.63 11.18
C PHE A 53 8.25 -3.31 11.54
N GLU A 54 8.67 -2.53 10.53
CA GLU A 54 9.39 -1.26 10.71
C GLU A 54 8.54 -0.21 11.43
N THR A 55 7.24 -0.12 11.13
CA THR A 55 6.33 0.81 11.82
C THR A 55 6.22 0.44 13.30
N LYS A 56 6.11 -0.85 13.63
CA LYS A 56 6.09 -1.34 15.02
C LYS A 56 7.40 -1.07 15.75
N GLN A 57 8.55 -1.37 15.14
CA GLN A 57 9.86 -1.06 15.72
C GLN A 57 10.04 0.44 15.98
N THR A 58 9.50 1.28 15.09
CA THR A 58 9.55 2.74 15.24
C THR A 58 8.66 3.25 16.39
N LEU A 59 7.52 2.60 16.63
CA LEU A 59 6.49 3.08 17.56
C LEU A 59 6.61 2.53 18.99
N VAL A 60 7.12 1.31 19.18
CA VAL A 60 7.31 0.71 20.51
C VAL A 60 8.17 1.59 21.44
N PRO A 61 9.34 2.13 21.00
CA PRO A 61 10.13 3.06 21.82
C PRO A 61 9.42 4.37 22.16
N LYS A 62 8.33 4.70 21.44
CA LYS A 62 7.51 5.90 21.67
C LYS A 62 6.31 5.63 22.57
N GLY A 63 6.18 4.42 23.11
CA GLY A 63 5.14 4.04 24.07
C GLY A 63 3.91 3.36 23.47
N PHE A 64 3.92 3.05 22.18
CA PHE A 64 2.85 2.28 21.54
C PHE A 64 3.11 0.79 21.74
N TYR A 65 2.42 0.17 22.70
CA TYR A 65 2.56 -1.23 23.03
C TYR A 65 1.33 -2.03 22.58
N PRO A 66 1.50 -2.98 21.63
CA PRO A 66 0.45 -3.92 21.22
C PRO A 66 -0.17 -4.64 22.42
N HIS A 67 -1.48 -4.90 22.38
CA HIS A 67 -2.25 -5.60 23.42
C HIS A 67 -2.23 -4.98 24.83
N VAL A 68 -1.60 -3.81 25.02
CA VAL A 68 -1.50 -3.15 26.33
C VAL A 68 -2.24 -1.82 26.31
N ASN A 69 -1.81 -0.89 25.46
CA ASN A 69 -2.32 0.49 25.45
C ASN A 69 -2.65 1.02 24.06
N THR A 70 -2.46 0.21 23.01
CA THR A 70 -2.59 0.62 21.61
C THR A 70 -3.76 -0.08 20.94
N LEU A 71 -4.66 0.69 20.34
CA LEU A 71 -5.65 0.19 19.39
C LEU A 71 -5.18 0.44 17.97
N VAL A 72 -5.20 -0.58 17.13
CA VAL A 72 -4.93 -0.44 15.70
C VAL A 72 -6.22 -0.28 14.91
N CYS A 73 -6.20 0.61 13.93
CA CYS A 73 -7.30 0.92 13.04
C CYS A 73 -6.83 0.74 11.60
N VAL A 74 -7.58 -0.02 10.80
CA VAL A 74 -7.21 -0.38 9.43
C VAL A 74 -8.24 0.14 8.45
N GLY A 75 -7.77 0.90 7.46
CA GLY A 75 -8.58 1.52 6.41
C GLY A 75 -8.11 1.09 5.03
N LEU A 76 -8.58 -0.07 4.56
CA LEU A 76 -8.24 -0.63 3.26
C LEU A 76 -9.47 -0.72 2.35
N CYS A 77 -9.26 -1.07 1.08
CA CYS A 77 -10.35 -1.32 0.15
C CYS A 77 -11.13 -2.59 0.56
N ARG A 78 -12.41 -2.68 0.22
CA ARG A 78 -13.21 -3.91 0.42
C ARG A 78 -12.76 -5.10 -0.44
N ASP A 79 -11.81 -4.89 -1.32
CA ASP A 79 -11.26 -5.91 -2.21
C ASP A 79 -10.47 -6.94 -1.40
N GLU A 80 -10.76 -8.23 -1.56
CA GLU A 80 -10.17 -9.30 -0.74
C GLU A 80 -8.66 -9.44 -0.88
N ILE A 81 -8.09 -8.94 -1.98
CA ILE A 81 -6.64 -8.97 -2.19
C ILE A 81 -5.89 -8.00 -1.25
N THR A 82 -6.61 -7.16 -0.50
CA THR A 82 -6.03 -6.31 0.54
C THR A 82 -5.89 -7.04 1.89
N SER A 83 -6.57 -8.17 2.08
CA SER A 83 -6.58 -8.93 3.34
C SER A 83 -5.20 -9.32 3.88
N PRO A 84 -4.19 -9.70 3.06
CA PRO A 84 -2.85 -9.99 3.60
C PRO A 84 -2.24 -8.82 4.39
N PHE A 85 -2.60 -7.57 4.05
CA PHE A 85 -2.13 -6.40 4.78
C PHE A 85 -2.82 -6.26 6.13
N GLU A 86 -4.13 -6.48 6.17
CA GLU A 86 -4.90 -6.50 7.42
C GLU A 86 -4.40 -7.60 8.35
N GLU A 87 -4.22 -8.82 7.83
CA GLU A 87 -3.73 -9.99 8.57
C GLU A 87 -2.35 -9.71 9.19
N GLU A 88 -1.39 -9.19 8.42
CA GLU A 88 -0.05 -8.85 8.95
C GLU A 88 -0.12 -7.75 10.04
N ILE A 89 -0.99 -6.74 9.86
CA ILE A 89 -1.20 -5.70 10.86
C ILE A 89 -1.76 -6.31 12.16
N GLU A 90 -2.78 -7.17 12.05
CA GLU A 90 -3.41 -7.81 13.20
C GLU A 90 -2.46 -8.78 13.92
N ASP A 91 -1.63 -9.52 13.18
CA ASP A 91 -0.60 -10.39 13.76
C ASP A 91 0.41 -9.58 14.58
N MET A 92 0.73 -8.36 14.16
CA MET A 92 1.69 -7.50 14.84
C MET A 92 1.10 -6.65 15.97
N TRP A 93 -0.13 -6.18 15.84
CA TRP A 93 -0.74 -5.19 16.75
C TRP A 93 -1.91 -5.74 17.59
N GLY A 94 -2.51 -6.85 17.18
CA GLY A 94 -3.78 -7.38 17.67
C GLY A 94 -4.97 -6.93 16.81
N GLN A 95 -6.16 -7.41 17.19
CA GLN A 95 -7.39 -7.17 16.45
C GLN A 95 -7.61 -5.69 16.11
N ALA A 96 -7.92 -5.44 14.84
CA ALA A 96 -8.08 -4.11 14.30
C ALA A 96 -9.53 -3.62 14.34
N PHE A 97 -9.69 -2.30 14.49
CA PHE A 97 -10.93 -1.65 14.09
C PHE A 97 -10.90 -1.37 12.59
N ILE A 98 -11.82 -1.98 11.84
CA ILE A 98 -11.88 -1.79 10.37
C ILE A 98 -12.72 -0.56 10.03
N CYS A 99 -12.08 0.43 9.39
CA CYS A 99 -12.66 1.72 9.02
C CYS A 99 -12.65 1.98 7.51
N GLY A 100 -12.16 1.00 6.73
CA GLY A 100 -12.07 1.05 5.27
C GLY A 100 -13.39 0.85 4.54
N SER A 101 -13.41 1.29 3.29
CA SER A 101 -14.55 1.28 2.38
C SER A 101 -14.05 1.08 0.94
N LEU A 102 -14.93 1.08 -0.06
CA LEU A 102 -14.53 0.97 -1.46
C LEU A 102 -13.40 1.95 -1.81
N GLY A 103 -12.33 1.47 -2.45
CA GLY A 103 -11.13 2.25 -2.80
C GLY A 103 -10.20 2.62 -1.64
N GLY A 104 -10.46 2.13 -0.41
CA GLY A 104 -9.70 2.50 0.80
C GLY A 104 -10.24 3.75 1.49
N MET A 105 -11.37 4.29 1.03
CA MET A 105 -11.97 5.51 1.55
C MET A 105 -12.45 5.34 3.00
N LEU A 106 -12.50 6.43 3.77
CA LEU A 106 -12.84 6.39 5.20
C LEU A 106 -14.29 6.84 5.45
N PHE A 107 -15.25 6.11 4.87
CA PHE A 107 -16.67 6.45 4.94
C PHE A 107 -17.39 5.99 6.22
N CYS A 108 -16.67 5.36 7.16
CA CYS A 108 -17.21 5.12 8.51
C CYS A 108 -17.58 6.43 9.25
N GLY A 109 -17.01 7.57 8.81
CA GLY A 109 -17.38 8.90 9.25
C GLY A 109 -17.09 9.17 10.72
N GLU A 110 -17.52 10.33 11.20
CA GLU A 110 -17.26 10.77 12.58
C GLU A 110 -17.76 9.76 13.62
N THR A 111 -18.90 9.11 13.37
CA THR A 111 -19.45 8.06 14.23
C THR A 111 -18.54 6.84 14.29
N GLY A 112 -18.00 6.37 13.16
CA GLY A 112 -17.08 5.23 13.12
C GLY A 112 -15.76 5.53 13.82
N PHE A 113 -15.18 6.71 13.57
CA PHE A 113 -13.98 7.15 14.29
C PHE A 113 -14.22 7.26 15.80
N ALA A 114 -15.34 7.85 16.22
CA ALA A 114 -15.69 7.92 17.64
C ALA A 114 -15.83 6.53 18.26
N ALA A 115 -16.47 5.58 17.56
CA ALA A 115 -16.58 4.19 18.02
C ALA A 115 -15.21 3.54 18.24
N ALA A 116 -14.29 3.66 17.27
CA ALA A 116 -12.91 3.19 17.43
C ALA A 116 -12.26 3.79 18.68
N HIS A 117 -12.38 5.12 18.87
CA HIS A 117 -11.78 5.78 20.00
C HIS A 117 -12.39 5.43 21.36
N HIS A 118 -13.64 4.98 21.40
CA HIS A 118 -14.29 4.46 22.62
C HIS A 118 -13.82 3.05 22.99
N HIS A 119 -13.29 2.28 22.04
CA HIS A 119 -12.80 0.92 22.28
C HIS A 119 -11.34 0.86 22.76
N ALA A 120 -10.60 1.97 22.65
CA ALA A 120 -9.22 2.02 23.10
C ALA A 120 -9.10 2.02 24.64
N PRO A 121 -7.99 1.51 25.18
CA PRO A 121 -7.66 1.64 26.61
C PRO A 121 -7.69 3.11 27.08
N SER A 122 -7.98 3.36 28.36
CA SER A 122 -8.02 4.72 28.92
C SER A 122 -6.65 5.42 28.74
N ASN A 123 -6.64 6.63 28.14
CA ASN A 123 -5.45 7.34 27.62
C ASN A 123 -4.81 6.68 26.37
N GLY A 124 -5.66 6.24 25.44
CA GLY A 124 -5.30 5.35 24.33
C GLY A 124 -4.30 5.91 23.32
N PHE A 125 -3.42 5.01 22.90
CA PHE A 125 -2.58 5.15 21.72
C PHE A 125 -3.32 4.53 20.53
N PHE A 126 -3.27 5.19 19.38
CA PHE A 126 -3.92 4.73 18.16
C PHE A 126 -2.89 4.59 17.06
N VAL A 127 -2.96 3.48 16.32
CA VAL A 127 -2.17 3.31 15.10
C VAL A 127 -3.13 3.15 13.94
N TYR A 128 -3.07 4.06 12.97
CA TYR A 128 -3.88 4.00 11.76
C TYR A 128 -3.02 3.56 10.59
N TYR A 129 -3.45 2.49 9.91
CA TYR A 129 -2.99 2.11 8.58
C TYR A 129 -4.12 2.35 7.60
N CYS A 130 -4.08 3.44 6.82
CA CYS A 130 -5.12 3.77 5.85
C CYS A 130 -4.54 3.90 4.45
N PHE A 131 -4.80 2.90 3.60
CA PHE A 131 -4.19 2.77 2.29
C PHE A 131 -5.25 2.55 1.21
N THR A 132 -5.07 3.23 0.08
CA THR A 132 -5.69 2.77 -1.17
C THR A 132 -4.82 1.68 -1.79
N HIS A 133 -5.22 1.10 -2.92
CA HIS A 133 -4.48 0.01 -3.52
C HIS A 133 -4.48 0.03 -5.05
N ILE A 134 -3.44 -0.57 -5.63
CA ILE A 134 -3.26 -0.70 -7.08
C ILE A 134 -2.48 -1.98 -7.39
N ALA A 135 -2.62 -2.53 -8.59
CA ALA A 135 -1.79 -3.64 -9.05
C ALA A 135 -0.78 -3.21 -10.12
N ILE A 136 0.34 -3.94 -10.19
CA ILE A 136 1.30 -3.89 -11.29
C ILE A 136 1.62 -5.33 -11.68
N ASP A 137 1.41 -5.69 -12.95
CA ASP A 137 1.69 -7.04 -13.42
C ASP A 137 3.18 -7.25 -13.79
N HIS A 138 3.53 -8.48 -14.17
CA HIS A 138 4.91 -8.87 -14.51
C HIS A 138 5.50 -8.14 -15.73
N GLU A 139 4.67 -7.55 -16.58
CA GLU A 139 5.10 -6.75 -17.73
C GLU A 139 5.24 -5.26 -17.35
N GLY A 140 4.84 -4.89 -16.12
CA GLY A 140 4.84 -3.52 -15.64
C GLY A 140 3.54 -2.76 -15.98
N ASN A 141 2.48 -3.45 -16.44
CA ASN A 141 1.19 -2.81 -16.71
C ASN A 141 0.47 -2.51 -15.39
N VAL A 142 -0.07 -1.31 -15.28
CA VAL A 142 -0.75 -0.82 -14.07
C VAL A 142 -2.24 -1.19 -14.11
N GLY A 143 -2.75 -1.66 -12.98
CA GLY A 143 -4.18 -1.85 -12.72
C GLY A 143 -4.70 -3.27 -12.93
N ALA A 144 -3.87 -4.23 -13.36
CA ALA A 144 -4.28 -5.60 -13.64
C ALA A 144 -3.58 -6.60 -12.72
N VAL A 145 -4.33 -7.57 -12.19
CA VAL A 145 -3.82 -8.61 -11.28
C VAL A 145 -4.46 -9.97 -11.55
N TYR A 146 -3.71 -11.04 -11.34
CA TYR A 146 -4.23 -12.40 -11.25
C TYR A 146 -4.67 -12.68 -9.81
N ARG A 147 -5.95 -12.97 -9.63
CA ARG A 147 -6.48 -13.41 -8.33
C ARG A 147 -6.22 -14.91 -8.16
N THR A 148 -5.92 -15.32 -6.94
CA THR A 148 -5.50 -16.69 -6.60
C THR A 148 -6.66 -17.69 -6.47
N ARG A 149 -7.90 -17.27 -6.73
CA ARG A 149 -9.10 -18.11 -6.61
C ARG A 149 -9.15 -19.15 -7.72
N SER A 150 -9.38 -20.41 -7.34
CA SER A 150 -9.57 -21.52 -8.28
C SER A 150 -10.60 -21.20 -9.36
N GLY A 151 -10.20 -21.39 -10.62
CA GLY A 151 -11.07 -21.18 -11.79
C GLY A 151 -10.98 -19.79 -12.44
N MET A 152 -10.17 -18.87 -11.89
CA MET A 152 -9.90 -17.58 -12.54
C MET A 152 -8.78 -17.73 -13.58
N ASN A 153 -9.12 -17.57 -14.86
CA ASN A 153 -8.19 -17.69 -15.98
C ASN A 153 -7.75 -16.34 -16.56
N GLU A 154 -8.36 -15.24 -16.12
CA GLU A 154 -8.14 -13.89 -16.67
C GLU A 154 -7.73 -12.91 -15.57
N LYS A 155 -6.97 -11.88 -15.98
CA LYS A 155 -6.63 -10.77 -15.10
C LYS A 155 -7.89 -9.96 -14.78
N THR A 156 -7.98 -9.48 -13.55
CA THR A 156 -9.01 -8.52 -13.12
C THR A 156 -8.36 -7.20 -12.72
N THR A 157 -9.18 -6.18 -12.46
CA THR A 157 -8.70 -4.86 -12.06
C THR A 157 -8.45 -4.74 -10.57
N ALA A 158 -7.44 -3.95 -10.20
CA ALA A 158 -7.14 -3.57 -8.83
C ALA A 158 -6.52 -2.15 -8.78
N CYS A 159 -7.12 -1.18 -8.10
CA CYS A 159 -8.46 -1.20 -7.49
C CYS A 159 -9.59 -1.19 -8.53
N GLY A 160 -10.56 -2.11 -8.42
CA GLY A 160 -11.70 -2.18 -9.33
C GLY A 160 -12.56 -0.90 -9.39
N ALA A 161 -12.81 -0.27 -8.24
CA ALA A 161 -13.59 0.96 -8.16
C ALA A 161 -12.85 2.15 -8.78
N LEU A 162 -11.56 2.30 -8.50
CA LEU A 162 -10.74 3.37 -9.08
C LEU A 162 -10.60 3.17 -10.61
N ALA A 163 -10.42 1.93 -11.07
CA ALA A 163 -10.38 1.61 -12.49
C ALA A 163 -11.73 1.91 -13.19
N ALA A 164 -12.85 1.55 -12.57
CA ALA A 164 -14.18 1.86 -13.09
C ALA A 164 -14.39 3.37 -13.22
N PHE A 165 -14.01 4.15 -12.19
CA PHE A 165 -14.13 5.60 -12.25
C PHE A 165 -13.19 6.23 -13.30
N THR A 166 -11.95 5.74 -13.39
CA THR A 166 -10.98 6.16 -14.42
C THR A 166 -11.56 5.96 -15.82
N ASN A 167 -12.14 4.79 -16.09
CA ASN A 167 -12.76 4.47 -17.38
C ASN A 167 -14.00 5.32 -17.66
N GLU A 168 -14.80 5.63 -16.64
CA GLU A 168 -15.95 6.53 -16.77
C GLU A 168 -15.54 7.94 -17.22
N ILE A 169 -14.47 8.48 -16.62
CA ILE A 169 -13.90 9.78 -16.99
C ILE A 169 -13.35 9.72 -18.42
N ALA A 170 -12.50 8.72 -18.72
CA ALA A 170 -11.91 8.55 -20.06
C ALA A 170 -12.96 8.39 -21.16
N SER A 171 -14.12 7.79 -20.83
CA SER A 171 -15.25 7.63 -21.75
C SER A 171 -16.15 8.87 -21.86
N LYS A 172 -15.80 9.99 -21.20
CA LYS A 172 -16.61 11.21 -21.12
C LYS A 172 -18.03 10.98 -20.59
N LYS A 173 -18.18 10.04 -19.64
CA LYS A 173 -19.46 9.64 -19.03
C LYS A 173 -19.52 9.99 -17.53
N LEU A 174 -18.75 10.99 -17.09
CA LEU A 174 -18.66 11.39 -15.70
C LEU A 174 -20.06 11.58 -15.08
N ASN A 175 -20.38 10.76 -14.08
CA ASN A 175 -21.62 10.86 -13.33
C ASN A 175 -21.33 10.94 -11.83
N LEU A 176 -21.64 12.10 -11.25
CA LEU A 176 -21.44 12.39 -9.82
C LEU A 176 -22.78 12.44 -9.05
N ALA A 177 -23.88 12.02 -9.67
CA ALA A 177 -25.16 11.88 -9.00
C ALA A 177 -25.04 10.84 -7.87
N PHE A 178 -25.71 11.11 -6.75
CA PHE A 178 -25.77 10.16 -5.65
C PHE A 178 -26.73 9.02 -5.98
N ASN A 179 -26.29 7.79 -5.74
CA ASN A 179 -27.12 6.58 -5.85
C ASN A 179 -27.20 5.90 -4.47
N GLU A 180 -28.42 5.72 -3.97
CA GLU A 180 -28.68 5.05 -2.68
C GLU A 180 -28.31 3.56 -2.69
N ASP A 181 -28.32 2.91 -3.86
CA ASP A 181 -27.89 1.53 -4.03
C ASP A 181 -26.36 1.41 -4.25
N ASP A 182 -25.66 2.53 -4.41
CA ASP A 182 -24.21 2.58 -4.69
C ASP A 182 -23.53 3.75 -3.97
N ILE A 183 -23.76 3.81 -2.65
CA ILE A 183 -23.37 4.92 -1.76
C ILE A 183 -21.86 5.14 -1.77
N GLU A 184 -21.08 4.06 -1.58
CA GLU A 184 -19.62 4.17 -1.46
C GLU A 184 -18.98 4.64 -2.77
N MET A 185 -19.40 4.09 -3.91
CA MET A 185 -18.90 4.54 -5.21
C MET A 185 -19.31 5.99 -5.48
N SER A 186 -20.57 6.34 -5.18
CA SER A 186 -21.08 7.71 -5.33
C SER A 186 -20.24 8.73 -4.55
N MET A 187 -19.88 8.40 -3.30
CA MET A 187 -19.04 9.25 -2.45
C MET A 187 -17.58 9.26 -2.90
N LEU A 188 -17.02 8.10 -3.28
CA LEU A 188 -15.67 7.97 -3.84
C LEU A 188 -15.50 8.86 -5.06
N LYS A 189 -16.41 8.79 -6.03
CA LYS A 189 -16.37 9.61 -7.25
C LYS A 189 -16.37 11.10 -6.93
N LYS A 190 -17.22 11.56 -6.02
CA LYS A 190 -17.28 12.98 -5.61
C LYS A 190 -15.98 13.45 -4.97
N HIS A 191 -15.44 12.64 -4.07
CA HIS A 191 -14.19 12.93 -3.35
C HIS A 191 -13.01 13.02 -4.32
N ILE A 192 -12.85 12.02 -5.18
CA ILE A 192 -11.78 11.99 -6.17
C ILE A 192 -11.96 13.10 -7.20
N ALA A 193 -13.18 13.33 -7.74
CA ALA A 193 -13.42 14.40 -8.71
C ALA A 193 -13.06 15.79 -8.19
N LYS A 194 -13.34 16.06 -6.90
CA LYS A 194 -12.90 17.28 -6.23
C LYS A 194 -11.37 17.34 -6.17
N LYS A 195 -10.72 16.24 -5.83
CA LYS A 195 -9.27 16.16 -5.66
C LYS A 195 -8.50 16.27 -6.97
N THR A 196 -9.02 15.69 -8.05
CA THR A 196 -8.45 15.76 -9.40
C THR A 196 -8.89 16.98 -10.20
N ASN A 197 -9.68 17.87 -9.59
CA ASN A 197 -10.18 19.11 -10.19
C ASN A 197 -11.03 18.91 -11.47
N LEU A 198 -11.65 17.74 -11.63
CA LEU A 198 -12.45 17.38 -12.82
C LEU A 198 -13.68 18.28 -13.02
N LEU A 199 -14.15 18.95 -11.95
CA LEU A 199 -15.26 19.90 -12.05
C LEU A 199 -14.86 21.20 -12.74
N ALA A 200 -13.60 21.63 -12.59
CA ALA A 200 -13.08 22.83 -13.22
C ALA A 200 -12.42 22.54 -14.58
N ASP A 201 -11.94 21.31 -14.78
CA ASP A 201 -11.41 20.82 -16.06
C ASP A 201 -12.07 19.50 -16.48
N PRO A 202 -13.29 19.56 -17.07
CA PRO A 202 -14.03 18.36 -17.48
C PRO A 202 -13.38 17.57 -18.63
N GLU A 203 -12.42 18.15 -19.35
CA GLU A 203 -11.70 17.46 -20.44
C GLU A 203 -10.48 16.68 -19.92
N SER A 204 -10.12 16.86 -18.65
CA SER A 204 -9.03 16.11 -18.01
C SER A 204 -9.33 14.62 -17.97
N THR A 205 -8.33 13.81 -18.35
CA THR A 205 -8.39 12.34 -18.40
C THR A 205 -7.25 11.74 -17.57
N PRO A 206 -7.30 11.84 -16.24
CA PRO A 206 -6.28 11.25 -15.38
C PRO A 206 -6.21 9.74 -15.57
N ASP A 207 -5.01 9.20 -15.67
CA ASP A 207 -4.79 7.75 -15.66
C ASP A 207 -5.08 7.14 -14.28
N LEU A 208 -5.11 5.80 -14.21
CA LEU A 208 -5.41 5.08 -12.99
C LEU A 208 -4.41 5.39 -11.86
N PHE A 209 -3.14 5.62 -12.19
CA PHE A 209 -2.14 6.00 -11.19
C PHE A 209 -2.49 7.35 -10.56
N LYS A 210 -2.80 8.37 -11.36
CA LYS A 210 -3.24 9.69 -10.86
C LYS A 210 -4.52 9.61 -10.03
N VAL A 211 -5.49 8.80 -10.45
CA VAL A 211 -6.72 8.56 -9.68
C VAL A 211 -6.41 7.87 -8.33
N THR A 212 -5.46 6.93 -8.32
CA THR A 212 -4.99 6.25 -7.11
C THR A 212 -4.29 7.22 -6.15
N ILE A 213 -3.40 8.08 -6.66
CA ILE A 213 -2.76 9.12 -5.84
C ILE A 213 -3.81 10.09 -5.27
N ALA A 214 -4.81 10.49 -6.05
CA ALA A 214 -5.91 11.32 -5.54
C ALA A 214 -6.73 10.64 -4.43
N ALA A 215 -6.94 9.32 -4.51
CA ALA A 215 -7.56 8.54 -3.44
C ALA A 215 -6.69 8.54 -2.17
N TYR A 216 -5.39 8.21 -2.29
CA TYR A 216 -4.43 8.29 -1.19
C TYR A 216 -4.44 9.66 -0.49
N GLU A 217 -4.37 10.74 -1.26
CA GLU A 217 -4.33 12.08 -0.69
C GLU A 217 -5.66 12.43 0.00
N THR A 218 -6.78 11.95 -0.52
CA THR A 218 -8.09 12.14 0.11
C THR A 218 -8.19 11.37 1.43
N ILE A 219 -7.78 10.11 1.44
CA ILE A 219 -7.71 9.27 2.66
C ILE A 219 -6.87 9.97 3.73
N THR A 220 -5.70 10.50 3.34
CA THR A 220 -4.79 11.22 4.24
C THR A 220 -5.45 12.46 4.84
N MET A 221 -6.12 13.26 3.99
CA MET A 221 -6.83 14.47 4.44
C MET A 221 -7.98 14.14 5.40
N ASP A 222 -8.77 13.12 5.09
CA ASP A 222 -9.89 12.71 5.93
C ASP A 222 -9.40 12.15 7.26
N LEU A 223 -8.40 11.28 7.26
CA LEU A 223 -7.81 10.74 8.49
C LEU A 223 -7.29 11.86 9.40
N GLU A 224 -6.47 12.76 8.86
CA GLU A 224 -5.93 13.88 9.65
C GLU A 224 -7.03 14.77 10.22
N ARG A 225 -8.09 15.05 9.44
CA ARG A 225 -9.22 15.85 9.90
C ARG A 225 -9.93 15.18 11.07
N HIS A 226 -10.18 13.88 10.98
CA HIS A 226 -10.86 13.12 12.04
C HIS A 226 -10.04 13.04 13.33
N VAL A 227 -8.74 12.71 13.24
CA VAL A 227 -7.88 12.60 14.44
C VAL A 227 -7.58 13.95 15.08
N LYS A 228 -7.48 15.04 14.30
CA LYS A 228 -7.34 16.40 14.86
C LYS A 228 -8.59 16.81 15.65
N HIS A 229 -9.78 16.60 15.08
CA HIS A 229 -11.04 16.88 15.79
C HIS A 229 -11.17 16.04 17.06
N ASP A 230 -10.73 14.78 17.05
CA ASP A 230 -10.75 13.96 18.25
C ASP A 230 -9.73 14.45 19.31
N ALA A 231 -8.51 14.77 18.90
CA ALA A 231 -7.47 15.32 19.77
C ALA A 231 -7.79 16.73 20.30
N GLU A 232 -8.73 17.46 19.68
CA GLU A 232 -9.27 18.69 20.25
C GLU A 232 -10.08 18.42 21.53
N LYS A 233 -10.80 17.30 21.58
CA LYS A 233 -11.64 16.88 22.71
C LYS A 233 -10.86 16.08 23.74
N PHE A 234 -9.93 15.24 23.30
CA PHE A 234 -9.20 14.29 24.14
C PHE A 234 -7.69 14.51 24.04
N LYS A 235 -7.17 15.47 24.82
CA LYS A 235 -5.79 15.98 24.71
C LYS A 235 -4.68 14.96 25.00
N ASP A 236 -5.00 13.91 25.75
CA ASP A 236 -4.05 12.87 26.16
C ASP A 236 -3.93 11.71 25.16
N ARG A 237 -4.82 11.65 24.15
CA ARG A 237 -4.74 10.62 23.10
C ARG A 237 -3.58 10.90 22.15
N GLN A 238 -2.95 9.83 21.68
CA GLN A 238 -1.80 9.89 20.78
C GLN A 238 -2.06 9.01 19.57
N TYR A 239 -1.63 9.47 18.39
CA TYR A 239 -1.92 8.80 17.13
C TYR A 239 -0.64 8.66 16.31
N ALA A 240 -0.41 7.47 15.79
CA ALA A 240 0.49 7.23 14.68
C ALA A 240 -0.35 6.99 13.43
N LEU A 241 -0.06 7.73 12.37
CA LEU A 241 -0.81 7.71 11.12
C LEU A 241 0.13 7.26 10.00
N PHE A 242 -0.24 6.19 9.32
CA PHE A 242 0.43 5.72 8.11
C PHE A 242 -0.57 5.70 6.97
N THR A 243 -0.31 6.49 5.94
CA THR A 243 -1.12 6.53 4.73
C THR A 243 -0.29 6.38 3.46
N GLY A 244 -0.88 5.74 2.46
CA GLY A 244 -0.16 5.43 1.24
C GLY A 244 -0.95 4.57 0.27
N VAL A 245 -0.20 3.78 -0.50
CA VAL A 245 -0.72 2.87 -1.51
C VAL A 245 -0.19 1.46 -1.25
N GLN A 246 -1.08 0.48 -1.12
CA GLN A 246 -0.74 -0.94 -1.21
C GLN A 246 -0.59 -1.32 -2.69
N ILE A 247 0.50 -1.99 -3.04
CA ILE A 247 0.80 -2.39 -4.42
C ILE A 247 0.83 -3.92 -4.50
N HIS A 248 -0.07 -4.47 -5.30
CA HIS A 248 -0.11 -5.91 -5.60
C HIS A 248 0.79 -6.21 -6.79
N GLY A 249 1.81 -7.02 -6.55
CA GLY A 249 2.79 -7.46 -7.54
C GLY A 249 2.52 -8.87 -8.08
N PRO A 250 3.40 -9.36 -8.98
CA PRO A 250 3.33 -10.71 -9.52
C PRO A 250 3.42 -11.78 -8.44
N ASN A 251 2.82 -12.94 -8.72
CA ASN A 251 2.90 -14.14 -7.89
C ASN A 251 2.43 -13.95 -6.43
N GLY A 252 1.50 -13.02 -6.18
CA GLY A 252 0.97 -12.77 -4.84
C GLY A 252 1.96 -12.05 -3.92
N THR A 253 2.85 -11.23 -4.49
CA THR A 253 3.71 -10.35 -3.71
C THR A 253 3.00 -9.03 -3.41
N ASP A 254 3.22 -8.47 -2.24
CA ASP A 254 2.59 -7.22 -1.82
C ASP A 254 3.64 -6.23 -1.28
N TYR A 255 3.43 -4.96 -1.61
CA TYR A 255 4.31 -3.87 -1.26
C TYR A 255 3.52 -2.70 -0.71
N CYS A 256 4.18 -1.86 0.07
CA CYS A 256 3.59 -0.65 0.65
C CYS A 256 4.42 0.56 0.26
N TRP A 257 3.82 1.51 -0.46
CA TRP A 257 4.40 2.83 -0.62
C TRP A 257 3.80 3.78 0.41
N VAL A 258 4.66 4.37 1.23
CA VAL A 258 4.25 5.30 2.29
C VAL A 258 4.28 6.72 1.75
N GLY A 259 3.10 7.30 1.55
CA GLY A 259 2.98 8.70 1.15
C GLY A 259 3.18 9.65 2.32
N LYS A 260 2.61 9.30 3.49
CA LYS A 260 2.78 10.08 4.72
C LYS A 260 2.80 9.18 5.95
N ALA A 261 3.81 9.41 6.80
CA ALA A 261 3.87 8.89 8.16
C ALA A 261 3.90 10.07 9.13
N SER A 262 3.07 10.06 10.17
CA SER A 262 2.96 11.18 11.12
C SER A 262 2.62 10.73 12.53
N LEU A 263 3.01 11.54 13.51
CA LEU A 263 2.62 11.41 14.91
C LEU A 263 1.79 12.63 15.32
N LEU A 264 0.64 12.39 15.94
CA LEU A 264 -0.13 13.40 16.63
C LEU A 264 0.01 13.17 18.14
N ILE A 265 0.74 14.05 18.81
CA ILE A 265 0.99 13.99 20.25
C ILE A 265 0.62 15.33 20.86
N LYS A 266 -0.21 15.33 21.91
CA LYS A 266 -0.68 16.56 22.60
C LYS A 266 -1.29 17.60 21.67
N GLY A 267 -1.99 17.16 20.63
CA GLY A 267 -2.62 18.03 19.63
C GLY A 267 -1.70 18.53 18.52
N GLU A 268 -0.41 18.20 18.54
CA GLU A 268 0.55 18.60 17.51
C GLU A 268 0.83 17.44 16.55
N LEU A 269 0.56 17.66 15.25
CA LEU A 269 0.87 16.72 14.18
C LEU A 269 2.28 16.99 13.62
N SER A 270 3.15 16.00 13.70
CA SER A 270 4.53 16.05 13.24
C SER A 270 4.86 14.89 12.29
N PRO A 271 5.79 15.06 11.34
CA PRO A 271 6.26 13.94 10.50
C PRO A 271 6.90 12.84 11.33
N LEU A 272 6.67 11.59 10.95
CA LEU A 272 7.34 10.41 11.50
C LEU A 272 8.29 9.83 10.46
N VAL A 273 9.56 9.65 10.83
CA VAL A 273 10.58 9.00 9.99
C VAL A 273 10.71 7.55 10.43
N LEU A 274 10.58 6.61 9.47
CA LEU A 274 10.81 5.19 9.69
C LEU A 274 12.32 4.88 9.62
N SER A 275 12.78 3.94 10.44
CA SER A 275 14.20 3.59 10.62
C SER A 275 14.87 3.06 9.36
N ALA A 276 14.20 2.16 8.62
CA ALA A 276 14.68 1.64 7.36
C ALA A 276 14.05 2.41 6.20
N ASN A 277 14.62 3.54 5.78
CA ASN A 277 14.29 4.06 4.45
C ASN A 277 15.22 3.33 3.45
N PRO A 278 14.70 2.53 2.49
CA PRO A 278 15.51 1.70 1.58
C PRO A 278 16.60 2.44 0.78
N THR A 279 16.60 3.78 0.80
CA THR A 279 17.54 4.63 0.05
C THR A 279 18.82 5.03 0.77
N SER A 280 19.11 4.56 2.00
CA SER A 280 20.32 5.01 2.73
C SER A 280 21.53 4.07 2.71
N GLN A 281 21.47 2.91 2.03
CA GLN A 281 22.62 1.99 1.92
C GLN A 281 23.10 1.74 0.48
N VAL A 282 23.15 2.76 -0.37
CA VAL A 282 23.99 2.72 -1.57
C VAL A 282 24.63 4.08 -1.79
N GLN A 283 25.78 4.31 -1.14
CA GLN A 283 26.92 5.16 -1.57
C GLN A 283 27.74 5.61 -0.36
N THR A 284 28.68 4.78 0.10
CA THR A 284 29.99 5.23 0.62
C THR A 284 30.94 4.03 0.65
N GLY A 285 31.33 3.59 -0.54
CA GLY A 285 32.37 2.58 -0.75
C GLY A 285 33.39 3.03 -1.78
N ALA A 286 33.71 4.34 -1.83
CA ALA A 286 34.77 4.85 -2.67
C ALA A 286 36.13 4.56 -2.02
N SER A 287 36.72 3.45 -2.49
CA SER A 287 38.13 3.07 -2.42
C SER A 287 39.10 4.25 -2.25
N THR A 288 39.70 4.38 -1.07
CA THR A 288 40.99 5.06 -0.91
C THR A 288 42.10 4.16 -1.43
N LYS A 289 42.58 4.45 -2.65
CA LYS A 289 43.95 4.12 -3.06
C LYS A 289 44.69 5.44 -3.16
N SER A 290 45.66 5.64 -2.28
CA SER A 290 46.72 6.64 -2.46
C SER A 290 48.07 5.94 -2.34
N HIS A 291 48.97 6.43 -3.17
CA HIS A 291 50.35 6.03 -3.43
C HIS A 291 51.22 5.72 -2.21
#